data_AF-A0A7V9EKI2-F1
#
_entry.id   AF-A0A7V9EKI2-F1
#
_cell.length_a   1.000
_cell.length_b   1.000
_cell.length_c   1.000
_cell.angle_alpha   90.00
_cell.angle_beta   90.00
_cell.angle_gamma   90.00
#
_symmetry.space_group_name_H-M   'P 1'
#
loop_
_entity.id
_entity.type
_entity.pdbx_description
1 polymer ?
#
loop_
_entity_poly.entity_id
_entity_poly.type
_entity_poly.pdbx_seq_one_letter_code
_entity_poly.pdbx_strand_id
1 'polypeptide(L)'
;MSDILDMIDEHPAHLPFTDSHTVVLSPNHTSSGNPSRFKTGPTAVQNDDRWVREQRSSDRFVTTVMTLPLLLHYGYPIRPSSGNDEVPGAS
;
A
#
# COMPACT_ATOMS: atom_id res chain seq x y z
N MET A 1 4.98 -26.54 -7.49
CA MET A 1 4.94 -25.06 -7.61
C MET A 1 5.97 -24.54 -8.62
N SER A 2 6.85 -25.38 -9.20
CA SER A 2 7.80 -25.00 -10.26
C SER A 2 7.19 -25.12 -11.67
N ASP A 3 6.28 -26.08 -11.89
CA ASP A 3 5.74 -26.37 -13.23
C ASP A 3 4.98 -25.21 -13.90
N ILE A 4 4.36 -24.31 -13.11
CA ILE A 4 3.64 -23.15 -13.68
C ILE A 4 4.62 -22.11 -14.20
N LEU A 5 5.74 -21.87 -13.50
CA LEU A 5 6.74 -20.87 -13.88
C LEU A 5 7.53 -21.33 -15.11
N ASP A 6 7.87 -22.62 -15.18
CA ASP A 6 8.53 -23.21 -16.36
C ASP A 6 7.62 -23.18 -17.60
N MET A 7 6.29 -23.34 -17.44
CA MET A 7 5.35 -23.29 -18.57
C MET A 7 5.29 -21.89 -19.23
N ILE A 8 5.54 -20.82 -18.48
CA ILE A 8 5.55 -19.45 -18.98
C ILE A 8 6.96 -18.94 -19.30
N ASP A 9 7.99 -19.81 -19.24
CA ASP A 9 9.40 -19.47 -19.39
C ASP A 9 9.83 -18.30 -18.50
N GLU A 10 9.19 -18.17 -17.33
CA GLU A 10 9.51 -17.10 -16.40
C GLU A 10 10.48 -17.63 -15.35
N HIS A 11 11.73 -17.18 -15.44
CA HIS A 11 12.72 -17.41 -14.40
C HIS A 11 12.35 -16.61 -13.15
N PRO A 12 12.59 -17.16 -11.94
CA PRO A 12 12.28 -16.48 -10.69
C PRO A 12 12.92 -15.08 -10.66
N ALA A 13 12.07 -14.06 -10.75
CA ALA A 13 12.51 -12.68 -10.84
C ALA A 13 13.17 -12.24 -9.53
N HIS A 14 14.33 -11.58 -9.64
CA HIS A 14 14.91 -10.86 -8.52
C HIS A 14 14.01 -9.67 -8.16
N LEU A 15 13.49 -9.65 -6.93
CA LEU A 15 12.71 -8.53 -6.45
C LEU A 15 13.60 -7.26 -6.38
N PRO A 16 13.09 -6.07 -6.72
CA PRO A 16 13.90 -4.84 -6.83
C PRO A 16 14.24 -4.20 -5.48
N PHE A 17 14.30 -4.98 -4.40
CA PHE A 17 14.64 -4.48 -3.06
C PHE A 17 16.15 -4.31 -2.93
N THR A 18 16.58 -3.12 -2.47
CA THR A 18 17.98 -2.89 -2.06
C THR A 18 18.19 -3.20 -0.59
N ASP A 19 17.13 -3.08 0.21
CA ASP A 19 17.08 -3.41 1.63
C ASP A 19 15.61 -3.70 2.03
N SER A 20 15.35 -3.96 3.31
CA SER A 20 14.01 -4.29 3.83
C SER A 20 12.92 -3.24 3.58
N HIS A 21 13.30 -1.98 3.36
CA HIS A 21 12.38 -0.85 3.23
C HIS A 21 12.63 -0.02 1.98
N THR A 22 13.48 -0.45 1.04
CA THR A 22 13.79 0.33 -0.16
C THR A 22 13.69 -0.52 -1.40
N VAL A 23 12.98 0.01 -2.40
CA VAL A 23 12.85 -0.60 -3.73
C VAL A 23 13.36 0.35 -4.81
N VAL A 24 13.94 -0.19 -5.87
CA VAL A 24 14.30 0.60 -7.06
C VAL A 24 13.15 0.53 -8.05
N LEU A 25 12.46 1.66 -8.23
CA LEU A 25 11.34 1.75 -9.17
C LEU A 25 11.83 2.06 -10.59
N SER A 26 11.54 1.16 -11.52
CA SER A 26 11.73 1.40 -12.95
C SER A 26 10.66 2.33 -13.52
N PRO A 27 10.91 3.00 -14.66
CA PRO A 27 9.90 3.77 -15.36
C PRO A 27 8.66 2.92 -15.69
N ASN A 28 7.48 3.45 -15.39
CA ASN A 28 6.19 2.86 -15.74
C ASN A 28 5.52 3.63 -16.88
N HIS A 29 4.85 2.94 -17.79
CA HIS A 29 4.04 3.55 -18.85
C HIS A 29 2.64 3.94 -18.34
N THR A 30 2.59 4.84 -17.37
CA THR A 30 1.34 5.35 -16.80
C THR A 30 1.26 6.85 -17.01
N SER A 31 0.11 7.37 -17.43
CA SER A 31 -0.10 8.81 -17.70
C SER A 31 -0.93 9.51 -16.62
N SER A 32 -1.49 8.78 -15.65
CA SER A 32 -2.33 9.30 -14.56
C SER A 32 -2.29 8.37 -13.34
N GLY A 33 -2.72 8.87 -12.18
CA GLY A 33 -2.87 8.10 -10.95
C GLY A 33 -2.24 8.79 -9.75
N ASN A 34 -1.96 8.01 -8.70
CA ASN A 34 -1.25 8.52 -7.53
C ASN A 34 0.09 9.12 -7.98
N PRO A 35 0.44 10.37 -7.60
CA PRO A 35 1.72 10.99 -7.95
C PRO A 35 2.95 10.10 -7.64
N SER A 36 2.85 9.20 -6.66
CA SER A 36 3.90 8.23 -6.38
C SER A 36 4.21 7.29 -7.56
N ARG A 37 3.25 7.05 -8.47
CA ARG A 37 3.39 6.18 -9.65
C ARG A 37 4.36 6.72 -10.71
N PHE A 38 4.69 8.01 -10.65
CA PHE A 38 5.63 8.65 -11.57
C PHE A 38 7.05 8.77 -10.98
N LYS A 39 7.25 8.34 -9.73
CA LYS A 39 8.59 8.30 -9.13
C LYS A 39 9.39 7.14 -9.72
N THR A 40 10.69 7.38 -9.94
CA THR A 40 11.65 6.38 -10.41
C THR A 40 12.91 6.43 -9.56
N GLY A 41 13.67 5.32 -9.54
CA GLY A 41 14.86 5.18 -8.71
C GLY A 41 14.56 4.66 -7.28
N PRO A 42 15.55 4.73 -6.38
CA PRO A 42 15.42 4.25 -5.00
C PRO A 42 14.27 4.95 -4.27
N THR A 43 13.33 4.16 -3.78
CA THR A 43 12.10 4.62 -3.13
C THR A 43 11.88 3.85 -1.84
N ALA A 44 11.76 4.58 -0.73
CA ALA A 44 11.42 3.99 0.55
C ALA A 44 9.96 3.50 0.56
N VAL A 45 9.77 2.24 0.98
CA VAL A 45 8.49 1.62 1.29
C VAL A 45 8.09 2.07 2.68
N GLN A 46 7.07 2.91 2.73
CA GLN A 46 6.52 3.47 3.96
C GLN A 46 5.00 3.51 3.88
N ASN A 47 4.33 3.48 5.03
CA ASN A 47 2.88 3.62 5.10
C ASN A 47 2.47 5.04 4.68
N ASP A 48 1.58 5.17 3.69
CA ASP A 48 0.96 6.45 3.34
C ASP A 48 -0.35 6.62 4.12
N ASP A 49 -0.20 7.24 5.29
CA ASP A 49 -1.30 7.53 6.21
C ASP A 49 -1.76 9.00 6.13
N ARG A 50 -1.33 9.75 5.10
CA ARG A 50 -1.69 11.17 4.95
C ARG A 50 -3.20 11.37 4.85
N TRP A 51 -3.90 10.46 4.19
CA TRP A 51 -5.36 10.49 4.13
C TRP A 51 -6.00 10.36 5.53
N VAL A 52 -5.35 9.67 6.47
CA VAL A 52 -5.79 9.63 7.87
C VAL A 52 -5.39 10.92 8.61
N ARG A 53 -4.19 11.43 8.40
CA ARG A 53 -3.71 12.59 9.17
C ARG A 53 -4.31 13.92 8.72
N GLU A 54 -4.60 14.06 7.43
CA GLU A 54 -5.01 15.34 6.81
C GLU A 54 -6.53 15.44 6.62
N GLN A 55 -7.28 14.34 6.77
CA GLN A 55 -8.74 14.36 6.60
C GLN A 55 -9.45 15.00 7.79
N ARG A 56 -10.38 15.93 7.49
CA ARG A 56 -11.22 16.58 8.50
C ARG A 56 -12.08 15.55 9.23
N SER A 57 -12.25 15.74 10.54
CA SER A 57 -13.05 14.84 11.38
C SER A 57 -14.52 14.73 10.94
N SER A 58 -15.09 15.83 10.42
CA SER A 58 -16.45 15.84 9.86
C SER A 58 -16.58 14.91 8.66
N ASP A 59 -15.63 15.00 7.73
CA ASP A 59 -15.65 14.26 6.48
C ASP A 59 -15.43 12.77 6.77
N ARG A 60 -14.55 12.46 7.72
CA ARG A 60 -14.40 11.11 8.27
C ARG A 60 -15.70 10.57 8.83
N PHE A 61 -16.37 11.31 9.71
CA PHE A 61 -17.59 10.83 10.32
C PHE A 61 -18.67 10.52 9.27
N VAL A 62 -18.90 11.44 8.33
CA VAL A 62 -19.90 11.28 7.27
C VAL A 62 -19.57 10.08 6.37
N THR A 63 -18.32 9.97 5.89
CA THR A 63 -17.90 8.83 5.07
C THR A 63 -18.03 7.51 5.83
N THR A 64 -17.57 7.43 7.07
CA THR A 64 -17.65 6.21 7.89
C THR A 64 -19.10 5.79 8.12
N VAL A 65 -20.03 6.71 8.41
CA VAL A 65 -21.45 6.37 8.61
C VAL A 65 -22.06 5.82 7.31
N MET A 66 -21.78 6.45 6.16
CA MET A 66 -22.29 5.99 4.87
C MET A 66 -21.73 4.62 4.46
N THR A 67 -20.50 4.30 4.85
CA THR A 67 -19.84 3.04 4.47
C THR A 67 -19.85 1.99 5.58
N LEU A 68 -20.42 2.27 6.75
CA LEU A 68 -20.39 1.38 7.92
C LEU A 68 -20.85 -0.05 7.61
N PRO A 69 -21.95 -0.29 6.87
CA PRO A 69 -22.36 -1.66 6.53
C PRO A 69 -21.29 -2.41 5.73
N LEU A 70 -20.61 -1.73 4.82
CA LEU A 70 -19.55 -2.32 3.99
C LEU A 70 -18.27 -2.54 4.79
N LEU A 71 -17.90 -1.61 5.68
CA LEU A 71 -16.75 -1.78 6.56
C LEU A 71 -16.91 -3.05 7.40
N LEU A 72 -18.10 -3.26 7.98
CA LEU A 72 -18.40 -4.48 8.74
C LEU A 72 -18.43 -5.73 7.84
N HIS A 73 -19.05 -5.64 6.66
CA HIS A 73 -19.12 -6.77 5.72
C HIS A 73 -17.74 -7.26 5.25
N TYR A 74 -16.83 -6.33 4.99
CA TYR A 74 -15.46 -6.64 4.54
C TYR A 74 -14.45 -6.80 5.69
N GLY A 75 -14.85 -6.65 6.95
CA GLY A 75 -13.97 -6.78 8.10
C GLY A 75 -12.95 -5.64 8.26
N TYR A 76 -13.23 -4.46 7.69
CA TYR A 76 -12.38 -3.28 7.86
C TYR A 76 -12.63 -2.57 9.20
N PRO A 77 -11.60 -1.97 9.82
CA PRO A 77 -11.76 -1.24 11.06
C PRO A 77 -12.57 0.05 10.85
N ILE A 78 -13.46 0.36 11.79
CA ILE A 78 -14.30 1.58 11.76
C ILE A 78 -13.42 2.85 11.86
N ARG A 79 -12.32 2.76 12.60
CA ARG A 79 -11.32 3.82 12.72
C ARG A 79 -10.03 3.37 12.04
N PRO A 80 -9.56 4.10 11.01
CA PRO A 80 -8.27 3.79 10.40
C PRO A 80 -7.13 4.22 11.32
N SER A 81 -6.12 3.37 11.43
CA SER A 81 -4.86 3.62 12.15
C SER A 81 -3.88 4.39 11.26
N SER A 82 -3.28 5.44 11.80
CA SER A 82 -2.08 6.04 11.20
C SER A 82 -0.87 5.16 11.52
N GLY A 83 0.10 5.03 10.60
CA GLY A 83 1.19 4.05 10.69
C GLY A 83 2.17 4.19 11.88
N ASN A 84 1.89 5.09 12.83
CA ASN A 84 2.58 5.22 14.11
C ASN A 84 2.01 4.30 15.21
N ASP A 85 0.92 3.59 14.95
CA ASP A 85 0.45 2.52 15.82
C ASP A 85 1.44 1.34 15.70
N GLU A 86 2.47 1.36 16.54
CA GLU A 86 3.53 0.36 16.65
C GLU A 86 2.94 -1.05 16.56
N VAL A 87 3.39 -1.84 15.58
CA VAL A 87 3.05 -3.27 15.48
C VAL A 87 3.63 -3.95 16.72
N PRO A 88 2.82 -4.49 17.66
CA PRO A 88 3.37 -5.19 18.81
C PRO A 88 4.10 -6.44 18.33
N GLY A 89 5.43 -6.46 18.42
CA GLY A 89 6.24 -7.68 18.22
C GLY A 89 7.20 -7.71 17.03
N ALA A 90 7.59 -6.58 16.44
CA ALA A 90 8.74 -6.54 15.53
C ALA A 90 10.01 -6.13 16.30
N SER A 91 10.69 -7.10 16.90
CA SER A 91 12.06 -7.00 17.42
C SER A 91 12.85 -8.22 17.00
#